data_AF-A0A5R2N8P7-F1
#
_entry.id   AF-A0A5R2N8P7-F1
#
_cell.length_a   1.000
_cell.length_b   1.000
_cell.length_c   1.000
_cell.angle_alpha   90.00
_cell.angle_beta   90.00
_cell.angle_gamma   90.00
#
_symmetry.space_group_name_H-M   'P 1'
#
loop_
_entity.id
_entity.type
_entity.pdbx_description
1 polymer ?
#
loop_
_entity_poly.entity_id
_entity_poly.type
_entity_poly.pdbx_seq_one_letter_code
_entity_poly.pdbx_strand_id
1 'polypeptide(L)' 'WFALAATLLYALSLVLWFVLVKPANNVLATWMPGPIPDDFEAMRLRWETGHMAVTAAKAAGFVSLVVALLSIGRG' A
#
# COMPACT_ATOMS: atom_id res chain seq x y z
N TRP A 1 21.35 5.48 7.43
CA TRP A 1 20.71 4.47 6.55
C TRP A 1 19.19 4.40 6.75
N PHE A 2 18.65 4.62 7.95
CA PHE A 2 17.19 4.58 8.20
C PHE A 2 16.37 5.53 7.30
N ALA A 3 16.88 6.72 6.99
CA ALA A 3 16.24 7.64 6.06
C ALA A 3 16.10 7.04 4.64
N LEU A 4 17.16 6.39 4.13
CA LEU A 4 17.11 5.69 2.85
C LEU A 4 16.13 4.51 2.89
N ALA A 5 16.12 3.74 3.98
CA ALA A 5 15.15 2.66 4.16
C ALA A 5 13.70 3.18 4.14
N ALA A 6 13.43 4.30 4.83
CA ALA A 6 12.12 4.96 4.77
C ALA A 6 11.75 5.36 3.33
N THR A 7 12.66 6.01 2.59
CA THR A 7 12.43 6.39 1.19
C THR A 7 12.09 5.19 0.32
N LEU A 8 12.85 4.10 0.43
CA LEU A 8 12.61 2.88 -0.35
C LEU A 8 11.28 2.21 0.02
N LEU A 9 10.90 2.19 1.30
CA LEU A 9 9.63 1.62 1.76
C LEU A 9 8.42 2.45 1.29
N TYR A 10 8.53 3.78 1.27
CA TYR A 10 7.49 4.63 0.68
C TYR A 10 7.40 4.45 -0.84
N ALA A 11 8.53 4.37 -1.55
CA ALA A 11 8.55 4.07 -2.97
C ALA A 11 7.93 2.70 -3.27
N LEU A 12 8.26 1.67 -2.48
CA LEU A 12 7.64 0.35 -2.57
C LEU A 12 6.13 0.43 -2.33
N SER A 13 5.66 1.20 -1.35
CA SER A 13 4.23 1.38 -1.10
C SER A 13 3.49 1.95 -2.30
N LEU A 14 4.14 2.86 -3.05
CA LEU A 14 3.59 3.43 -4.28
C LEU A 14 3.51 2.39 -5.39
N VAL A 15 4.57 1.59 -5.57
CA VAL A 15 4.60 0.47 -6.52
C VAL A 15 3.49 -0.54 -6.21
N LEU A 16 3.37 -0.97 -4.94
CA LEU A 16 2.33 -1.89 -4.49
C LEU A 16 0.93 -1.35 -4.78
N TRP A 17 0.70 -0.05 -4.58
CA TRP A 17 -0.57 0.57 -4.91
C TRP A 17 -0.87 0.49 -6.42
N PHE A 18 0.09 0.84 -7.27
CA PHE A 18 -0.10 0.77 -8.73
C PHE A 18 -0.33 -0.66 -9.25
N VAL A 19 0.31 -1.65 -8.64
CA VAL A 19 0.25 -3.05 -9.09
C VAL A 19 -0.98 -3.78 -8.53
N LEU A 20 -1.32 -3.58 -7.25
CA LEU A 20 -2.34 -4.36 -6.57
C LEU A 20 -3.68 -3.62 -6.51
N VAL A 21 -3.67 -2.36 -6.04
CA VAL A 21 -4.88 -1.60 -5.69
C VAL A 21 -5.47 -0.89 -6.91
N LYS A 22 -4.66 -0.18 -7.70
CA LYS A 22 -5.16 0.58 -8.85
C LYS A 22 -5.95 -0.29 -9.85
N PRO A 23 -5.49 -1.50 -10.22
CA PRO A 23 -6.26 -2.34 -11.13
C PRO A 23 -7.62 -2.74 -10.56
N ALA A 24 -7.67 -3.06 -9.25
CA ALA A 24 -8.93 -3.36 -8.57
C ALA A 24 -9.85 -2.14 -8.56
N ASN A 25 -9.34 -0.95 -8.23
CA ASN A 25 -10.12 0.28 -8.29
C ASN A 25 -10.71 0.56 -9.68
N ASN A 26 -9.96 0.28 -10.76
CA ASN A 26 -10.48 0.47 -12.12
C ASN A 26 -11.68 -0.46 -12.40
N VAL A 27 -11.67 -1.70 -11.88
CA VAL A 27 -12.79 -2.64 -12.04
C VAL A 27 -13.97 -2.26 -11.14
N LEU A 28 -13.71 -1.94 -9.87
CA LEU A 28 -14.74 -1.48 -8.95
C LEU A 28 -15.46 -0.22 -9.47
N ALA A 29 -14.77 0.64 -10.22
CA ALA A 29 -15.35 1.83 -10.85
C ALA A 29 -16.34 1.51 -11.99
N THR A 30 -16.35 0.28 -12.53
CA THR A 30 -17.33 -0.15 -13.55
C THR A 30 -18.53 -0.85 -12.96
N TRP A 31 -18.57 -1.10 -11.65
CA TRP A 31 -19.68 -1.78 -11.01
C TRP A 31 -20.91 -0.88 -10.94
N MET A 32 -22.07 -1.45 -11.24
CA MET A 32 -23.37 -0.79 -11.14
C MET A 32 -24.26 -1.54 -10.14
N PRO A 33 -25.27 -0.90 -9.55
CA PRO A 33 -26.26 -1.58 -8.74
C PRO A 33 -26.89 -2.76 -9.50
N GLY A 34 -26.94 -3.94 -8.90
CA GLY A 34 -27.41 -5.15 -9.55
C GLY A 34 -26.92 -6.42 -8.85
N PRO A 35 -26.98 -7.58 -9.54
CA PRO A 35 -26.41 -8.82 -9.04
C PRO A 35 -24.92 -8.67 -8.72
N ILE A 36 -24.45 -9.40 -7.72
CA ILE A 36 -23.03 -9.45 -7.38
C ILE A 36 -22.27 -10.11 -8.55
N PRO A 37 -21.19 -9.48 -9.07
CA PRO A 37 -20.38 -10.08 -10.13
C PRO A 37 -19.78 -11.42 -9.72
N ASP A 38 -19.64 -12.35 -10.67
CA ASP A 38 -19.08 -13.68 -10.40
C ASP A 38 -17.64 -13.63 -9.84
N ASP A 39 -16.88 -12.58 -10.16
CA ASP A 39 -15.50 -12.37 -9.72
C ASP A 39 -15.39 -11.49 -8.46
N PHE A 40 -16.51 -11.15 -7.81
CA PHE A 40 -16.55 -10.24 -6.66
C PHE A 40 -15.56 -10.63 -5.56
N GLU A 41 -15.51 -11.91 -5.19
CA GLU A 41 -14.64 -12.38 -4.10
C GLU A 41 -13.15 -12.24 -4.45
N ALA A 42 -12.79 -12.54 -5.69
CA ALA A 42 -11.42 -12.36 -6.16
C ALA A 42 -11.03 -10.86 -6.18
N MET A 43 -11.94 -10.00 -6.62
CA MET A 43 -11.72 -8.56 -6.67
C MET A 43 -11.60 -7.95 -5.27
N ARG A 44 -12.49 -8.34 -4.36
CA ARG A 44 -12.46 -7.96 -2.94
C ARG A 44 -11.16 -8.38 -2.29
N LEU A 45 -10.77 -9.65 -2.43
CA LEU A 45 -9.54 -10.18 -1.84
C LEU A 45 -8.31 -9.42 -2.34
N ARG A 46 -8.21 -9.16 -3.65
CA ARG A 46 -7.12 -8.36 -4.24
C ARG A 46 -7.09 -6.95 -3.67
N TRP A 47 -8.24 -6.30 -3.56
CA TRP A 47 -8.34 -4.94 -3.06
C TRP A 47 -7.92 -4.86 -1.58
N GLU A 48 -8.44 -5.75 -0.74
CA GLU A 48 -8.14 -5.81 0.69
C GLU A 48 -6.66 -6.13 0.93
N THR A 49 -6.15 -7.21 0.33
CA THR A 49 -4.73 -7.60 0.50
C THR A 49 -3.77 -6.57 -0.08
N GLY A 50 -4.15 -5.92 -1.20
CA GLY A 50 -3.39 -4.81 -1.77
C GLY A 50 -3.24 -3.64 -0.80
N HIS A 51 -4.33 -3.22 -0.13
CA HIS A 51 -4.26 -2.17 0.88
C HIS A 51 -3.51 -2.59 2.14
N MET A 52 -3.63 -3.84 2.58
CA MET A 52 -2.83 -4.36 3.69
C MET A 52 -1.33 -4.29 3.37
N ALA A 53 -0.91 -4.69 2.16
CA ALA A 53 0.48 -4.63 1.73
C ALA A 53 1.02 -3.18 1.65
N VAL A 54 0.23 -2.26 1.08
CA VAL A 54 0.57 -0.83 1.04
C VAL A 54 0.71 -0.26 2.45
N THR A 55 -0.19 -0.63 3.36
CA THR A 55 -0.18 -0.18 4.76
C THR A 55 1.03 -0.69 5.51
N ALA A 56 1.38 -1.98 5.35
CA ALA A 56 2.57 -2.57 5.97
C ALA A 56 3.85 -1.85 5.52
N ALA A 57 4.00 -1.60 4.21
CA ALA A 57 5.15 -0.86 3.69
C ALA A 57 5.22 0.58 4.23
N LYS A 58 4.09 1.29 4.27
CA LYS A 58 4.01 2.65 4.84
C LYS A 58 4.34 2.66 6.34
N ALA A 59 3.83 1.71 7.11
CA ALA A 59 4.08 1.61 8.55
C ALA A 59 5.57 1.36 8.83
N ALA A 60 6.19 0.41 8.12
CA ALA A 60 7.62 0.17 8.23
C ALA A 60 8.46 1.39 7.79
N GLY A 61 8.03 2.08 6.73
CA GLY A 61 8.66 3.32 6.25
C GLY A 61 8.57 4.44 7.28
N PHE A 62 7.40 4.61 7.90
CA PHE A 62 7.18 5.59 8.97
C PHE A 62 8.06 5.31 10.20
N VAL A 63 8.10 4.06 10.67
CA VAL A 63 8.99 3.66 11.78
C VAL A 63 10.45 3.96 11.44
N SER A 64 10.90 3.60 10.24
CA SER A 64 12.26 3.90 9.78
C SER A 64 12.55 5.40 9.76
N LEU A 65 11.59 6.23 9.32
CA LEU A 65 11.72 7.68 9.32
C LEU A 65 11.82 8.24 10.73
N VAL A 66 10.96 7.79 11.65
CA VAL A 66 11.02 8.20 13.08
C VAL A 66 12.39 7.87 13.67
N VAL A 67 12.91 6.65 13.47
CA VAL A 67 14.24 6.27 13.97
C VAL A 67 15.33 7.13 13.33
N ALA A 68 15.25 7.42 12.02
CA ALA A 68 16.19 8.30 11.34
C ALA A 68 16.22 9.69 12.01
N LEU A 69 15.05 10.29 12.23
CA LEU A 69 14.92 11.62 12.83
C LEU A 69 15.45 11.66 14.27
N LEU A 70 15.15 10.64 15.08
CA LEU A 70 15.64 10.53 16.45
C LEU A 70 17.15 10.29 16.54
N SER A 71 17.77 9.80 15.46
CA SER A 71 19.21 9.53 15.38
C SER A 71 20.03 10.75 14.95
N ILE A 72 19.43 11.72 14.25
CA ILE A 72 20.12 12.92 13.72
C ILE A 72 20.70 13.80 14.85
N GLY A 73 20.15 13.75 16.07
CA GLY A 73 20.64 14.50 17.23
C GLY A 73 21.47 13.69 18.23
N ARG A 74 21.87 12.47 17.89
CA ARG A 74 22.63 11.54 18.76
C ARG A 74 24.01 11.17 18.21
N GLY A 75 24.44 11.82 17.13
CA GLY A 75 25.76 11.65 16.52
C GLY A 75 26.75 12.72 16.96
#